data_AF-X6PEG3-F1
#
_entry.id   AF-X6PEG3-F1
#
_cell.length_a   1.000
_cell.length_b   1.000
_cell.length_c   1.000
_cell.angle_alpha   90.00
_cell.angle_beta   90.00
_cell.angle_gamma   90.00
#
_symmetry.space_group_name_H-M   'P 1'
#
loop_
_entity.id
_entity.type
_entity.pdbx_description
1 polymer ?
#
loop_
_entity_poly.entity_id
_entity_poly.type
_entity_poly.pdbx_seq_one_letter_code
_entity_poly.pdbx_strand_id
1 'polypeptide(L)'
;MLPFLAIVATSLGNIFGNKGSKERHVHEGIPVEQFNRMQAEHAENTRRIQQQFEEQARQIREFQQRELSKLGEEVKALEDGKNDLKQQLEQQSELFSKQLDAAKTEHQRKLDEALRAERENSIKALEKERVERDKKMQELQTKQETLQKQHVDEMRTMEKSQLLERYDQLKAHYAQMQKPYREYYSIWAELLEEQDELKAKVVEEKSFFLKKKKIPTLHHYVYVASKVLKFGPEISDPATLRIVLYSPTGEGKSLLGNRIAGDNSDEGLKGPFVPSDSVDSKTQEIKKVFIPKGLYKYPVSLTDQPGESDSTGRDREHAANLVAYLKGIEYIHAVVLVKNYQDVRVSDSYQSMLKNLESMLGRKVWKHMIIAKKAPEYGREFSNKIREILKLTNEEAPLPIIYLSNFEEKYLEPLQKLVNEIVPYLGKFHCDSLHSPLDELQVGVTPFFFKKNNELVEKTRETEAARAKYDEITQDLDGLYARIVATEQRLKSLETFLDDICMYDINSNTFVPTFSLKSGNKQNKF
;
A
#
# COMPACT_ATOMS: atom_id res chain seq x y z
N MET A 1 -29.83 34.91 74.48
CA MET A 1 -29.96 36.00 75.46
C MET A 1 -28.92 37.05 75.15
N LEU A 2 -29.36 38.27 74.88
CA LEU A 2 -28.55 39.49 74.99
C LEU A 2 -28.47 39.88 76.50
N PRO A 3 -27.65 40.85 76.91
CA PRO A 3 -26.19 40.89 76.97
C PRO A 3 -25.74 41.24 78.42
N PHE A 4 -24.53 41.81 78.57
CA PHE A 4 -23.90 42.52 79.70
C PHE A 4 -22.68 41.79 80.26
N LEU A 5 -21.56 42.42 80.65
CA LEU A 5 -21.08 43.80 80.84
C LEU A 5 -19.53 43.64 80.81
N ALA A 6 -18.66 44.60 80.44
CA ALA A 6 -18.21 45.69 81.30
C ALA A 6 -16.86 46.25 80.80
N ILE A 7 -16.51 47.45 81.27
CA ILE A 7 -15.19 48.01 81.69
C ILE A 7 -15.36 49.56 81.69
N VAL A 8 -14.88 50.44 82.59
CA VAL A 8 -14.11 50.47 83.87
C VAL A 8 -14.15 51.92 84.43
N ALA A 9 -14.10 52.07 85.78
CA ALA A 9 -13.56 53.13 86.70
C ALA A 9 -13.67 54.67 86.37
N THR A 10 -13.62 55.66 87.29
CA THR A 10 -12.94 55.85 88.61
C THR A 10 -13.42 57.17 89.29
N SER A 11 -13.20 57.32 90.62
CA SER A 11 -12.68 58.54 91.33
C SER A 11 -13.56 59.36 92.33
N LEU A 12 -13.16 59.27 93.61
CA LEU A 12 -12.94 60.28 94.69
C LEU A 12 -14.01 61.32 95.15
N GLY A 13 -14.31 61.29 96.46
CA GLY A 13 -13.89 62.37 97.39
C GLY A 13 -14.96 63.16 98.18
N ASN A 14 -14.89 63.07 99.53
CA ASN A 14 -15.00 64.18 100.54
C ASN A 14 -16.34 64.97 100.65
N ILE A 15 -16.79 65.62 101.74
CA ILE A 15 -16.39 65.93 103.13
C ILE A 15 -17.61 66.71 103.71
N PHE A 16 -17.92 66.55 105.02
CA PHE A 16 -18.62 67.47 105.96
C PHE A 16 -19.90 68.22 105.49
N GLY A 17 -21.00 68.31 106.24
CA GLY A 17 -21.16 68.30 107.68
C GLY A 17 -21.78 69.62 108.17
N ASN A 18 -22.99 69.53 108.75
CA ASN A 18 -23.58 70.39 109.80
C ASN A 18 -23.74 71.91 109.53
N LYS A 19 -24.63 72.67 110.18
CA LYS A 19 -25.59 72.52 111.28
C LYS A 19 -26.65 73.62 111.02
N GLY A 20 -27.91 73.48 111.40
CA GLY A 20 -28.28 73.42 112.82
C GLY A 20 -28.38 74.83 113.36
N SER A 21 -29.62 75.27 113.49
CA SER A 21 -30.10 76.58 113.86
C SER A 21 -30.27 76.73 115.38
N LYS A 22 -30.52 78.00 115.76
CA LYS A 22 -31.24 78.48 116.95
C LYS A 22 -30.50 78.41 118.29
N GLU A 23 -30.17 79.53 118.92
CA GLU A 23 -31.00 80.65 119.44
C GLU A 23 -31.47 80.43 120.87
N ARG A 24 -31.19 81.47 121.68
CA ARG A 24 -32.01 82.02 122.79
C ARG A 24 -32.12 81.13 124.04
N HIS A 25 -32.37 81.61 125.25
CA HIS A 25 -32.33 82.90 125.97
C HIS A 25 -32.62 82.48 127.44
N VAL A 26 -31.84 82.90 128.44
CA VAL A 26 -32.06 84.08 129.31
C VAL A 26 -33.30 83.96 130.21
N HIS A 27 -33.08 83.98 131.54
CA HIS A 27 -33.72 84.80 132.59
C HIS A 27 -33.46 84.15 133.97
N GLU A 28 -32.76 84.79 134.93
CA GLU A 28 -33.23 85.81 135.91
C GLU A 28 -34.44 85.34 136.75
N GLY A 29 -34.44 85.27 138.08
CA GLY A 29 -33.44 85.61 139.10
C GLY A 29 -33.91 85.14 140.49
N ILE A 30 -32.98 84.85 141.41
CA ILE A 30 -33.22 84.45 142.80
C ILE A 30 -32.17 85.12 143.72
N PRO A 31 -32.53 85.66 144.90
CA PRO A 31 -31.60 86.30 145.86
C PRO A 31 -30.64 85.36 146.62
N VAL A 32 -29.59 85.93 147.22
CA VAL A 32 -28.18 85.48 147.15
C VAL A 32 -27.55 84.82 148.41
N GLU A 33 -28.20 84.71 149.57
CA GLU A 33 -27.48 84.25 150.79
C GLU A 33 -27.92 82.92 151.43
N GLN A 34 -28.94 82.26 150.89
CA GLN A 34 -29.04 80.79 150.95
C GLN A 34 -28.86 80.11 149.59
N PHE A 35 -28.51 80.91 148.57
CA PHE A 35 -27.84 80.45 147.36
C PHE A 35 -26.62 79.57 147.69
N ASN A 36 -25.91 79.84 148.78
CA ASN A 36 -24.69 79.12 149.14
C ASN A 36 -24.90 77.77 149.86
N ARG A 37 -26.08 77.53 150.48
CA ARG A 37 -26.43 76.18 151.00
C ARG A 37 -27.17 75.36 149.95
N MET A 38 -28.01 76.00 149.14
CA MET A 38 -28.60 75.37 147.96
C MET A 38 -27.55 75.03 146.89
N GLN A 39 -26.49 75.82 146.68
CA GLN A 39 -25.42 75.47 145.72
C GLN A 39 -24.60 74.24 146.14
N ALA A 40 -24.48 73.98 147.45
CA ALA A 40 -23.80 72.78 147.95
C ALA A 40 -24.69 71.53 147.78
N GLU A 41 -25.99 71.63 148.11
CA GLU A 41 -26.98 70.56 147.82
C GLU A 41 -27.19 70.37 146.31
N HIS A 42 -27.12 71.43 145.51
CA HIS A 42 -27.25 71.36 144.06
C HIS A 42 -25.98 70.82 143.40
N ALA A 43 -24.77 71.12 143.88
CA ALA A 43 -23.54 70.56 143.33
C ALA A 43 -23.42 69.04 143.61
N GLU A 44 -23.90 68.57 144.77
CA GLU A 44 -23.90 67.14 145.09
C GLU A 44 -25.01 66.37 144.34
N ASN A 45 -26.20 66.98 144.18
CA ASN A 45 -27.28 66.39 143.39
C ASN A 45 -27.00 66.42 141.87
N THR A 46 -26.34 67.47 141.36
CA THR A 46 -25.88 67.52 139.96
C THR A 46 -24.81 66.47 139.69
N ARG A 47 -23.91 66.16 140.64
CA ARG A 47 -22.95 65.04 140.50
C ARG A 47 -23.65 63.68 140.44
N ARG A 48 -24.70 63.46 141.23
CA ARG A 48 -25.52 62.23 141.15
C ARG A 48 -26.30 62.11 139.85
N ILE A 49 -26.89 63.20 139.36
CA ILE A 49 -27.62 63.21 138.08
C ILE A 49 -26.66 63.04 136.90
N GLN A 50 -25.47 63.66 136.94
CA GLN A 50 -24.43 63.48 135.92
C GLN A 50 -23.90 62.04 135.89
N GLN A 51 -23.69 61.42 137.06
CA GLN A 51 -23.34 60.00 137.15
C GLN A 51 -24.44 59.09 136.61
N GLN A 52 -25.71 59.36 136.90
CA GLN A 52 -26.82 58.59 136.33
C GLN A 52 -26.97 58.77 134.81
N PHE A 53 -26.72 59.97 134.28
CA PHE A 53 -26.72 60.22 132.83
C PHE A 53 -25.52 59.58 132.13
N GLU A 54 -24.32 59.59 132.74
CA GLU A 54 -23.16 58.89 132.21
C GLU A 54 -23.35 57.37 132.23
N GLU A 55 -24.00 56.84 133.27
CA GLU A 55 -24.31 55.42 133.39
C GLU A 55 -25.43 54.98 132.43
N GLN A 56 -26.47 55.79 132.23
CA GLN A 56 -27.46 55.57 131.17
C GLN A 56 -26.84 55.71 129.76
N ALA A 57 -25.97 56.70 129.53
CA ALA A 57 -25.30 56.87 128.24
C ALA A 57 -24.30 55.73 127.96
N ARG A 58 -23.74 55.11 129.00
CA ARG A 58 -22.92 53.90 128.90
C ARG A 58 -23.79 52.68 128.59
N GLN A 59 -24.92 52.52 129.25
CA GLN A 59 -25.88 51.44 128.96
C GLN A 59 -26.47 51.55 127.55
N ILE A 60 -26.79 52.76 127.06
CA ILE A 60 -27.28 52.98 125.70
C ILE A 60 -26.19 52.68 124.67
N ARG A 61 -24.94 53.07 124.92
CA ARG A 61 -23.82 52.72 124.03
C ARG A 61 -23.53 51.23 124.01
N GLU A 62 -23.54 50.57 125.16
CA GLU A 62 -23.37 49.11 125.24
C GLU A 62 -24.56 48.36 124.59
N PHE A 63 -25.78 48.89 124.69
CA PHE A 63 -26.95 48.33 124.01
C PHE A 63 -26.86 48.49 122.49
N GLN A 64 -26.51 49.69 122.00
CA GLN A 64 -26.31 49.94 120.56
C GLN A 64 -25.16 49.10 119.99
N GLN A 65 -24.09 48.90 120.75
CA GLN A 65 -22.96 48.09 120.33
C GLN A 65 -23.29 46.58 120.31
N ARG A 66 -24.16 46.10 121.21
CA ARG A 66 -24.69 44.73 121.16
C ARG A 66 -25.67 44.51 120.01
N GLU A 67 -26.54 45.48 119.73
CA GLU A 67 -27.46 45.43 118.58
C GLU A 67 -26.70 45.45 117.24
N LEU A 68 -25.69 46.31 117.11
CA LEU A 68 -24.83 46.34 115.91
C LEU A 68 -24.00 45.07 115.74
N SER A 69 -23.56 44.45 116.84
CA SER A 69 -22.88 43.14 116.81
C SER A 69 -23.83 42.03 116.34
N LYS A 70 -25.07 42.00 116.83
CA LYS A 70 -26.09 41.04 116.39
C LYS A 70 -26.45 41.19 114.92
N LEU A 71 -26.69 42.43 114.48
CA LEU A 71 -26.96 42.73 113.07
C LEU A 71 -25.77 42.36 112.16
N GLY A 72 -24.53 42.54 112.63
CA GLY A 72 -23.34 42.10 111.91
C GLY A 72 -23.26 40.58 111.75
N GLU A 73 -23.63 39.82 112.77
CA GLU A 73 -23.68 38.35 112.71
C GLU A 73 -24.83 37.83 111.83
N GLU A 74 -26.00 38.46 111.87
CA GLU A 74 -27.14 38.11 111.02
C GLU A 74 -26.89 38.41 109.53
N VAL A 75 -26.25 39.54 109.22
CA VAL A 75 -25.86 39.87 107.83
C VAL A 75 -24.85 38.86 107.31
N LYS A 76 -23.87 38.47 108.14
CA LYS A 76 -22.88 37.46 107.76
C LYS A 76 -23.53 36.09 107.53
N ALA A 77 -24.46 35.68 108.38
CA ALA A 77 -25.20 34.42 108.21
C ALA A 77 -26.09 34.43 106.94
N LEU A 78 -26.68 35.57 106.60
CA LEU A 78 -27.44 35.73 105.35
C LEU A 78 -26.54 35.71 104.11
N GLU A 79 -25.34 36.27 104.21
CA GLU A 79 -24.37 36.29 103.11
C GLU A 79 -23.77 34.90 102.86
N ASP A 80 -23.49 34.14 103.92
CA ASP A 80 -23.07 32.74 103.84
C ASP A 80 -24.21 31.87 103.29
N GLY A 81 -25.46 32.06 103.76
CA GLY A 81 -26.64 31.35 103.23
C GLY A 81 -26.93 31.67 101.75
N LYS A 82 -26.67 32.89 101.31
CA LYS A 82 -26.78 33.29 99.89
C LYS A 82 -25.72 32.61 99.03
N ASN A 83 -24.50 32.46 99.54
CA ASN A 83 -23.41 31.79 98.82
C ASN A 83 -23.68 30.28 98.70
N ASP A 84 -24.18 29.64 99.77
CA ASP A 84 -24.61 28.23 99.73
C ASP A 84 -25.75 27.99 98.74
N LEU A 85 -26.76 28.86 98.73
CA LEU A 85 -27.89 28.75 97.80
C LEU A 85 -27.43 28.92 96.34
N LYS A 86 -26.48 29.83 96.09
CA LYS A 86 -25.89 30.03 94.77
C LYS A 86 -25.12 28.79 94.32
N GLN A 87 -24.35 28.18 95.22
CA GLN A 87 -23.59 26.96 94.93
C GLN A 87 -24.51 25.76 94.66
N GLN A 88 -25.61 25.63 95.41
CA GLN A 88 -26.63 24.59 95.15
C GLN A 88 -27.31 24.78 93.80
N LEU A 89 -27.63 26.03 93.42
CA LEU A 89 -28.25 26.34 92.14
C LEU A 89 -27.30 26.04 90.97
N GLU A 90 -26.01 26.31 91.14
CA GLU A 90 -24.97 26.03 90.14
C GLU A 90 -24.76 24.52 89.96
N GLN A 91 -24.74 23.76 91.06
CA GLN A 91 -24.70 22.30 91.02
C GLN A 91 -25.95 21.68 90.36
N GLN A 92 -27.14 22.21 90.63
CA GLN A 92 -28.36 21.76 89.97
C GLN A 92 -28.34 22.09 88.47
N SER A 93 -27.88 23.29 88.09
CA SER A 93 -27.74 23.70 86.70
C SER A 93 -26.79 22.78 85.92
N GLU A 94 -25.63 22.45 86.52
CA GLU A 94 -24.69 21.50 85.92
C GLU A 94 -25.29 20.09 85.77
N LEU A 95 -26.04 19.63 86.77
CA LEU A 95 -26.68 18.32 86.73
C LEU A 95 -27.74 18.24 85.62
N PHE A 96 -28.56 19.29 85.48
CA PHE A 96 -29.53 19.39 84.38
C PHE A 96 -28.85 19.47 83.01
N SER A 97 -27.75 20.22 82.87
CA SER A 97 -27.01 20.26 81.60
C SER A 97 -26.46 18.89 81.23
N LYS A 98 -25.85 18.17 82.18
CA LYS A 98 -25.33 16.81 81.95
C LYS A 98 -26.44 15.82 81.57
N GLN A 99 -27.61 15.91 82.21
CA GLN A 99 -28.77 15.09 81.85
C GLN A 99 -29.30 15.42 80.45
N LEU A 100 -29.35 16.71 80.09
CA LEU A 100 -29.80 17.14 78.77
C LEU A 100 -28.85 16.67 77.66
N ASP A 101 -27.53 16.77 77.90
CA ASP A 101 -26.53 16.35 76.93
C ASP A 101 -26.50 14.82 76.79
N ALA A 102 -26.65 14.08 77.89
CA ALA A 102 -26.82 12.63 77.84
C ALA A 102 -28.06 12.22 77.04
N ALA A 103 -29.21 12.87 77.28
CA ALA A 103 -30.45 12.60 76.54
C ALA A 103 -30.35 12.95 75.05
N LYS A 104 -29.71 14.08 74.71
CA LYS A 104 -29.43 14.44 73.31
C LYS A 104 -28.54 13.42 72.62
N THR A 105 -27.48 12.98 73.31
CA THR A 105 -26.54 12.00 72.77
C THR A 105 -27.22 10.64 72.56
N GLU A 106 -28.07 10.21 73.50
CA GLU A 106 -28.83 8.97 73.37
C GLU A 106 -29.87 9.05 72.24
N HIS A 107 -30.58 10.16 72.12
CA HIS A 107 -31.53 10.38 71.04
C HIS A 107 -30.84 10.38 69.67
N GLN A 108 -29.68 11.06 69.56
CA GLN A 108 -28.89 11.06 68.33
C GLN A 108 -28.42 9.65 67.97
N ARG A 109 -27.96 8.87 68.95
CA ARG A 109 -27.55 7.47 68.73
C ARG A 109 -28.72 6.62 68.21
N LYS A 110 -29.90 6.75 68.79
CA LYS A 110 -31.11 6.03 68.35
C LYS A 110 -31.52 6.42 66.93
N LEU A 111 -31.41 7.71 66.57
CA LEU A 111 -31.68 8.19 65.23
C LEU A 111 -30.70 7.62 64.20
N ASP A 112 -29.41 7.61 64.54
CA ASP A 112 -28.36 7.07 63.67
C ASP A 112 -28.49 5.54 63.51
N GLU A 113 -28.87 4.82 64.57
CA GLU A 113 -29.17 3.38 64.53
C GLU A 113 -30.38 3.09 63.63
N ALA A 114 -31.46 3.88 63.74
CA ALA A 114 -32.64 3.74 62.88
C ALA A 114 -32.31 4.00 61.40
N LEU A 115 -31.54 5.05 61.11
CA LEU A 115 -31.11 5.37 59.75
C LEU A 115 -30.19 4.30 59.16
N ARG A 116 -29.31 3.69 59.97
CA ARG A 116 -28.48 2.55 59.53
C ARG A 116 -29.34 1.34 59.19
N ALA A 117 -30.31 1.00 60.05
CA ALA A 117 -31.22 -0.10 59.80
C ALA A 117 -32.07 0.10 58.53
N GLU A 118 -32.56 1.33 58.29
CA GLU A 118 -33.30 1.68 57.07
C GLU A 118 -32.43 1.54 55.81
N ARG A 119 -31.19 2.05 55.85
CA ARG A 119 -30.22 1.89 54.75
C ARG A 119 -29.91 0.43 54.47
N GLU A 120 -29.69 -0.38 55.51
CA GLU A 120 -29.41 -1.81 55.34
C GLU A 120 -30.60 -2.55 54.73
N ASN A 121 -31.81 -2.23 55.15
CA ASN A 121 -33.03 -2.80 54.56
C ASN A 121 -33.21 -2.36 53.10
N SER A 122 -32.91 -1.10 52.77
CA SER A 122 -32.94 -0.60 51.39
C SER A 122 -31.92 -1.32 50.50
N ILE A 123 -30.69 -1.52 51.00
CA ILE A 123 -29.64 -2.26 50.29
C ILE A 123 -30.08 -3.71 50.04
N LYS A 124 -30.61 -4.41 51.05
CA LYS A 124 -31.12 -5.77 50.92
C LYS A 124 -32.27 -5.87 49.91
N ALA A 125 -33.17 -4.88 49.87
CA ALA A 125 -34.25 -4.83 48.90
C ALA A 125 -33.73 -4.65 47.46
N LEU A 126 -32.78 -3.73 47.25
CA LEU A 126 -32.15 -3.49 45.96
C LEU A 126 -31.33 -4.70 45.47
N GLU A 127 -30.65 -5.39 46.39
CA GLU A 127 -29.90 -6.61 46.06
C GLU A 127 -30.84 -7.74 45.64
N LYS A 128 -31.96 -7.93 46.35
CA LYS A 128 -33.00 -8.89 45.95
C LYS A 128 -33.56 -8.58 44.57
N GLU A 129 -33.85 -7.30 44.28
CA GLU A 129 -34.35 -6.86 42.98
C GLU A 129 -33.31 -7.08 41.86
N ARG A 130 -32.02 -6.84 42.14
CA ARG A 130 -30.93 -7.10 41.20
C ARG A 130 -30.84 -8.60 40.87
N VAL A 131 -30.86 -9.46 41.87
CA VAL A 131 -30.83 -10.93 41.67
C VAL A 131 -32.03 -11.40 40.84
N GLU A 132 -33.22 -10.84 41.07
CA GLU A 132 -34.40 -11.17 40.28
C GLU A 132 -34.30 -10.68 38.83
N ARG A 133 -33.76 -9.48 38.61
CA ARG A 133 -33.48 -8.96 37.25
C ARG A 133 -32.45 -9.80 36.51
N ASP A 134 -31.37 -10.20 37.18
CA ASP A 134 -30.32 -11.04 36.60
C ASP A 134 -30.87 -12.43 36.24
N LYS A 135 -31.72 -13.01 37.10
CA LYS A 135 -32.41 -14.27 36.80
C LYS A 135 -33.32 -14.16 35.57
N LYS A 136 -34.15 -13.10 35.49
CA LYS A 136 -35.01 -12.84 34.32
C LYS A 136 -34.18 -12.62 33.04
N MET A 137 -33.04 -11.94 33.14
CA MET A 137 -32.14 -11.72 32.02
C MET A 137 -31.53 -13.04 31.53
N GLN A 138 -31.09 -13.91 32.44
CA GLN A 138 -30.60 -15.25 32.10
C GLN A 138 -31.69 -16.13 31.45
N GLU A 139 -32.93 -16.09 31.96
CA GLU A 139 -34.06 -16.81 31.36
C GLU A 139 -34.37 -16.30 29.94
N LEU A 140 -34.29 -14.98 29.70
CA LEU A 140 -34.48 -14.42 28.36
C LEU A 140 -33.34 -14.79 27.41
N GLN A 141 -32.08 -14.75 27.88
CA GLN A 141 -30.92 -15.15 27.09
C GLN A 141 -31.00 -16.63 26.68
N THR A 142 -31.27 -17.52 27.64
CA THR A 142 -31.42 -18.96 27.35
C THR A 142 -32.58 -19.25 26.39
N LYS A 143 -33.69 -18.52 26.51
CA LYS A 143 -34.81 -18.62 25.56
C LYS A 143 -34.44 -18.14 24.16
N GLN A 144 -33.69 -17.04 24.06
CA GLN A 144 -33.20 -16.51 22.78
C GLN A 144 -32.21 -17.47 22.11
N GLU A 145 -31.27 -18.03 22.86
CA GLU A 145 -30.31 -19.04 22.36
C GLU A 145 -31.04 -20.30 21.87
N THR A 146 -32.07 -20.76 22.60
CA THR A 146 -32.87 -21.91 22.21
C THR A 146 -33.61 -21.66 20.89
N LEU A 147 -34.22 -20.48 20.73
CA LEU A 147 -34.89 -20.09 19.49
C LEU A 147 -33.91 -19.96 18.31
N GLN A 148 -32.74 -19.36 18.52
CA GLN A 148 -31.70 -19.27 17.49
C GLN A 148 -31.23 -20.66 17.06
N LYS A 149 -31.03 -21.57 18.02
CA LYS A 149 -30.64 -22.95 17.72
C LYS A 149 -31.71 -23.68 16.91
N GLN A 150 -32.98 -23.55 17.29
CA GLN A 150 -34.11 -24.13 16.53
C GLN A 150 -34.15 -23.59 15.09
N HIS A 151 -34.00 -22.27 14.92
CA HIS A 151 -34.00 -21.66 13.58
C HIS A 151 -32.83 -22.13 12.71
N VAL A 152 -31.63 -22.28 13.29
CA VAL A 152 -30.46 -22.82 12.57
C VAL A 152 -30.68 -24.28 12.16
N ASP A 153 -31.28 -25.09 13.02
CA ASP A 153 -31.57 -26.49 12.71
C ASP A 153 -32.66 -26.61 11.62
N GLU A 154 -33.68 -25.75 11.64
CA GLU A 154 -34.69 -25.63 10.55
C GLU A 154 -34.05 -25.22 9.22
N MET A 155 -33.17 -24.21 9.22
CA MET A 155 -32.45 -23.78 8.02
C MET A 155 -31.56 -24.91 7.46
N ARG A 156 -30.84 -25.64 8.32
CA ARG A 156 -30.02 -26.79 7.90
C ARG A 156 -30.84 -27.93 7.30
N THR A 157 -32.01 -28.21 7.87
CA THR A 157 -32.91 -29.25 7.35
C THR A 157 -33.49 -28.86 5.99
N MET A 158 -33.89 -27.60 5.83
CA MET A 158 -34.36 -27.05 4.55
C MET A 158 -33.27 -27.05 3.47
N GLU A 159 -32.05 -26.63 3.83
CA GLU A 159 -30.90 -26.64 2.91
C GLU A 159 -30.56 -28.07 2.47
N LYS A 160 -30.58 -29.02 3.42
CA LYS A 160 -30.36 -30.44 3.11
C LYS A 160 -31.41 -30.99 2.16
N SER A 161 -32.70 -30.65 2.33
CA SER A 161 -33.75 -31.09 1.41
C SER A 161 -33.60 -30.48 0.02
N GLN A 162 -33.25 -29.19 -0.08
CA GLN A 162 -33.00 -28.53 -1.37
C GLN A 162 -31.79 -29.11 -2.09
N LEU A 163 -30.71 -29.43 -1.35
CA LEU A 163 -29.53 -30.08 -1.91
C LEU A 163 -29.84 -31.49 -2.41
N LEU A 164 -30.67 -32.25 -1.69
CA LEU A 164 -31.09 -33.59 -2.12
C LEU A 164 -31.93 -33.52 -3.39
N GLU A 165 -32.89 -32.60 -3.47
CA GLU A 165 -33.70 -32.39 -4.67
C GLU A 165 -32.84 -31.98 -5.88
N ARG A 166 -31.89 -31.05 -5.70
CA ARG A 166 -30.93 -30.67 -6.74
C ARG A 166 -30.05 -31.84 -7.18
N TYR A 167 -29.61 -32.67 -6.24
CA TYR A 167 -28.83 -33.86 -6.54
C TYR A 167 -29.63 -34.84 -7.41
N ASP A 168 -30.90 -35.08 -7.09
CA ASP A 168 -31.76 -35.96 -7.86
C ASP A 168 -32.05 -35.39 -9.27
N GLN A 169 -32.29 -34.08 -9.38
CA GLN A 169 -32.42 -33.39 -10.67
C GLN A 169 -31.14 -33.52 -11.51
N LEU A 170 -29.97 -33.31 -10.90
CA LEU A 170 -28.68 -33.42 -11.58
C LEU A 170 -28.39 -34.86 -12.02
N LYS A 171 -28.76 -35.85 -11.19
CA LYS A 171 -28.62 -37.27 -11.50
C LYS A 171 -29.52 -37.67 -12.68
N ALA A 172 -30.76 -37.18 -12.72
CA ALA A 172 -31.68 -37.41 -13.85
C ALA A 172 -31.15 -36.76 -15.14
N HIS A 173 -30.66 -35.53 -15.06
CA HIS A 173 -30.02 -34.85 -16.19
C HIS A 173 -28.77 -35.58 -16.67
N TYR A 174 -27.92 -36.08 -15.76
CA TYR A 174 -26.74 -36.86 -16.10
C TYR A 174 -27.11 -38.18 -16.79
N ALA A 175 -28.17 -38.86 -16.34
CA ALA A 175 -28.67 -40.07 -16.99
C ALA A 175 -29.20 -39.79 -18.42
N GLN A 176 -29.86 -38.65 -18.64
CA GLN A 176 -30.29 -38.23 -19.99
C GLN A 176 -29.09 -37.92 -20.89
N MET A 177 -28.07 -37.24 -20.37
CA MET A 177 -26.84 -36.91 -21.11
C MET A 177 -25.98 -38.14 -21.40
N GLN A 178 -26.03 -39.20 -20.58
CA GLN A 178 -25.24 -40.42 -20.82
C GLN A 178 -25.53 -41.08 -22.17
N LYS A 179 -26.75 -40.98 -22.70
CA LYS A 179 -27.12 -41.59 -23.97
C LYS A 179 -26.37 -40.96 -25.16
N PRO A 180 -26.44 -39.62 -25.39
CA PRO A 180 -25.64 -38.98 -26.43
C PRO A 180 -24.14 -39.03 -26.13
N TYR A 181 -23.71 -39.07 -24.86
CA TYR A 181 -22.28 -39.28 -24.56
C TYR A 181 -21.79 -40.66 -25.00
N ARG A 182 -22.56 -41.73 -24.85
CA ARG A 182 -22.16 -43.05 -25.36
C ARG A 182 -22.03 -43.07 -26.88
N GLU A 183 -22.97 -42.44 -27.57
CA GLU A 183 -22.93 -42.30 -29.04
C GLU A 183 -21.75 -41.40 -29.48
N TYR A 184 -21.47 -40.34 -28.73
CA TYR A 184 -20.29 -39.50 -28.95
C TYR A 184 -18.99 -40.27 -28.72
N TYR A 185 -18.89 -41.08 -27.64
CA TYR A 185 -17.69 -41.87 -27.36
C TYR A 185 -17.50 -43.02 -28.36
N SER A 186 -18.56 -43.59 -28.93
CA SER A 186 -18.40 -44.55 -30.03
C SER A 186 -17.85 -43.88 -31.28
N ILE A 187 -18.39 -42.71 -31.66
CA ILE A 187 -17.87 -41.93 -32.79
C ILE A 187 -16.43 -41.46 -32.52
N TRP A 188 -16.14 -41.03 -31.30
CA TRP A 188 -14.80 -40.58 -30.93
C TRP A 188 -13.80 -41.74 -30.89
N ALA A 189 -14.21 -42.93 -30.47
CA ALA A 189 -13.38 -44.13 -30.54
C ALA A 189 -13.09 -44.53 -32.00
N GLU A 190 -14.09 -44.49 -32.89
CA GLU A 190 -13.92 -44.71 -34.34
C GLU A 190 -12.95 -43.67 -34.94
N LEU A 191 -13.14 -42.38 -34.62
CA LEU A 191 -12.23 -41.31 -35.06
C LEU A 191 -10.82 -41.46 -34.49
N LEU A 192 -10.67 -41.96 -33.26
CA LEU A 192 -9.37 -42.20 -32.65
C LEU A 192 -8.64 -43.36 -33.32
N GLU A 193 -9.37 -44.42 -33.67
CA GLU A 193 -8.85 -45.56 -34.43
C GLU A 193 -8.41 -45.11 -35.83
N GLU A 194 -9.23 -44.32 -36.55
CA GLU A 194 -8.84 -43.69 -37.81
C GLU A 194 -7.63 -42.76 -37.65
N GLN A 195 -7.57 -41.98 -36.56
CA GLN A 195 -6.45 -41.09 -36.28
C GLN A 195 -5.17 -41.88 -36.01
N ASP A 196 -5.24 -43.00 -35.32
CA ASP A 196 -4.08 -43.83 -35.01
C ASP A 196 -3.62 -44.61 -36.24
N GLU A 197 -4.52 -45.04 -37.12
CA GLU A 197 -4.18 -45.53 -38.46
C GLU A 197 -3.48 -44.46 -39.31
N LEU A 198 -4.01 -43.23 -39.30
CA LEU A 198 -3.40 -42.09 -39.98
C LEU A 198 -2.04 -41.73 -39.37
N LYS A 199 -1.89 -41.76 -38.05
CA LYS A 199 -0.59 -41.56 -37.38
C LYS A 199 0.37 -42.68 -37.72
N ALA A 200 -0.07 -43.93 -37.80
CA ALA A 200 0.77 -45.05 -38.22
C ALA A 200 1.26 -44.85 -39.66
N LYS A 201 0.36 -44.48 -40.59
CA LYS A 201 0.71 -44.11 -41.97
C LYS A 201 1.67 -42.92 -42.02
N VAL A 202 1.44 -41.89 -41.21
CA VAL A 202 2.30 -40.70 -41.09
C VAL A 202 3.64 -41.05 -40.43
N VAL A 203 3.72 -42.00 -39.51
CA VAL A 203 4.98 -42.47 -38.91
C VAL A 203 5.76 -43.30 -39.92
N GLU A 204 5.10 -44.12 -40.73
CA GLU A 204 5.70 -44.86 -41.83
C GLU A 204 6.24 -43.89 -42.89
N GLU A 205 5.44 -42.90 -43.30
CA GLU A 205 5.87 -41.80 -44.18
C GLU A 205 6.94 -40.91 -43.55
N LYS A 206 6.86 -40.61 -42.26
CA LYS A 206 7.90 -39.86 -41.52
C LYS A 206 9.16 -40.67 -41.38
N SER A 207 9.13 -42.00 -41.29
CA SER A 207 10.32 -42.85 -41.26
C SER A 207 10.99 -42.86 -42.65
N PHE A 208 10.19 -42.84 -43.71
CA PHE A 208 10.63 -42.64 -45.09
C PHE A 208 11.21 -41.22 -45.29
N PHE A 209 10.59 -40.19 -44.70
CA PHE A 209 11.09 -38.81 -44.72
C PHE A 209 12.28 -38.59 -43.78
N LEU A 210 12.40 -39.27 -42.63
CA LEU A 210 13.54 -39.14 -41.71
C LEU A 210 14.82 -39.71 -42.32
N LYS A 211 14.72 -40.77 -43.13
CA LYS A 211 15.82 -41.20 -44.02
C LYS A 211 16.22 -40.13 -45.06
N LYS A 212 15.37 -39.13 -45.30
CA LYS A 212 15.63 -37.93 -46.13
C LYS A 212 15.80 -36.61 -45.36
N LYS A 213 15.63 -36.57 -44.02
CA LYS A 213 15.71 -35.35 -43.19
C LYS A 213 17.15 -34.91 -42.88
N LYS A 214 18.00 -34.85 -43.90
CA LYS A 214 19.15 -33.90 -43.95
C LYS A 214 18.85 -32.67 -44.83
N ILE A 215 17.60 -32.51 -45.29
CA ILE A 215 17.22 -31.54 -46.33
C ILE A 215 16.42 -30.30 -45.84
N PRO A 216 15.87 -30.17 -44.61
CA PRO A 216 15.20 -28.91 -44.21
C PRO A 216 16.15 -27.69 -44.16
N THR A 217 17.45 -27.92 -44.06
CA THR A 217 18.48 -26.88 -44.10
C THR A 217 18.69 -26.32 -45.50
N LEU A 218 18.55 -27.12 -46.56
CA LEU A 218 19.02 -26.73 -47.89
C LEU A 218 18.15 -25.64 -48.53
N HIS A 219 16.82 -25.72 -48.39
CA HIS A 219 15.90 -24.72 -48.97
C HIS A 219 16.04 -23.36 -48.27
N HIS A 220 16.29 -23.36 -46.96
CA HIS A 220 16.61 -22.16 -46.19
C HIS A 220 17.98 -21.59 -46.61
N TYR A 221 19.00 -22.43 -46.82
CA TYR A 221 20.32 -21.97 -47.28
C TYR A 221 20.31 -21.44 -48.71
N VAL A 222 19.57 -22.06 -49.64
CA VAL A 222 19.39 -21.55 -51.02
C VAL A 222 18.64 -20.22 -50.99
N TYR A 223 17.63 -20.08 -50.13
CA TYR A 223 16.93 -18.81 -49.93
C TYR A 223 17.87 -17.71 -49.38
N VAL A 224 18.67 -18.00 -48.35
CA VAL A 224 19.66 -17.06 -47.80
C VAL A 224 20.72 -16.69 -48.85
N ALA A 225 21.25 -17.66 -49.60
CA ALA A 225 22.19 -17.41 -50.69
C ALA A 225 21.59 -16.54 -51.81
N SER A 226 20.29 -16.66 -52.09
CA SER A 226 19.60 -15.80 -53.07
C SER A 226 19.42 -14.35 -52.59
N LYS A 227 19.30 -14.12 -51.27
CA LYS A 227 19.31 -12.76 -50.68
C LYS A 227 20.70 -12.13 -50.67
N VAL A 228 21.74 -12.94 -50.46
CA VAL A 228 23.16 -12.54 -50.50
C VAL A 228 23.55 -11.87 -51.83
N LEU A 229 22.91 -12.25 -52.94
CA LEU A 229 23.15 -11.68 -54.29
C LEU A 229 22.60 -10.26 -54.50
N LYS A 230 21.96 -9.64 -53.50
CA LYS A 230 21.35 -8.30 -53.63
C LYS A 230 22.35 -7.14 -53.50
N PHE A 231 23.57 -7.38 -53.04
CA PHE A 231 24.56 -6.32 -52.87
C PHE A 231 25.30 -6.11 -54.19
N GLY A 232 24.78 -5.18 -55.00
CA GLY A 232 25.48 -4.72 -56.20
C GLY A 232 26.80 -4.00 -55.86
N PRO A 233 27.75 -3.93 -56.81
CA PRO A 233 29.01 -3.22 -56.61
C PRO A 233 28.75 -1.77 -56.22
N GLU A 234 29.28 -1.37 -55.06
CA GLU A 234 29.08 -0.05 -54.51
C GLU A 234 29.94 1.01 -55.22
N ILE A 235 29.35 2.17 -55.53
CA ILE A 235 29.98 3.29 -56.25
C ILE A 235 31.41 3.53 -55.74
N SER A 236 32.34 3.43 -56.69
CA SER A 236 33.79 3.43 -56.55
C SER A 236 34.36 4.84 -56.39
N ASP A 237 33.96 5.61 -55.37
CA ASP A 237 34.82 6.72 -54.95
C ASP A 237 35.94 6.16 -54.05
N PRO A 238 37.20 6.11 -54.52
CA PRO A 238 38.31 5.59 -53.74
C PRO A 238 38.66 6.42 -52.51
N ALA A 239 38.15 7.66 -52.41
CA ALA A 239 38.32 8.56 -51.28
C ALA A 239 37.25 8.40 -50.18
N THR A 240 36.20 7.61 -50.43
CA THR A 240 35.15 7.36 -49.44
C THR A 240 35.63 6.40 -48.36
N LEU A 241 35.63 6.86 -47.11
CA LEU A 241 35.91 6.03 -45.95
C LEU A 241 34.76 5.06 -45.71
N ARG A 242 35.07 3.78 -45.50
CA ARG A 242 34.08 2.70 -45.37
C ARG A 242 34.19 2.14 -43.95
N ILE A 243 33.16 2.39 -43.15
CA ILE A 243 33.12 2.08 -41.73
C ILE A 243 31.97 1.11 -41.46
N VAL A 244 32.27 0.01 -40.78
CA VAL A 244 31.29 -1.00 -40.40
C VAL A 244 31.13 -1.00 -38.88
N LEU A 245 29.91 -0.86 -38.39
CA LEU A 245 29.60 -0.94 -36.97
C LEU A 245 29.33 -2.41 -36.59
N TYR A 246 30.00 -2.90 -35.56
CA TYR A 246 29.93 -4.31 -35.17
C TYR A 246 29.87 -4.46 -33.64
N SER A 247 28.99 -5.32 -33.14
CA SER A 247 28.79 -5.66 -31.72
C SER A 247 27.55 -6.57 -31.57
N PRO A 248 27.31 -7.15 -30.39
CA PRO A 248 26.02 -7.76 -30.07
C PRO A 248 24.85 -6.76 -30.07
N THR A 249 23.63 -7.29 -30.05
CA THR A 249 22.39 -6.50 -29.86
C THR A 249 22.42 -5.76 -28.52
N GLY A 250 21.91 -4.52 -28.49
CA GLY A 250 21.81 -3.71 -27.25
C GLY A 250 23.06 -2.89 -26.88
N GLU A 251 24.19 -3.03 -27.59
CA GLU A 251 25.42 -2.26 -27.26
C GLU A 251 25.41 -0.80 -27.78
N GLY A 252 24.37 -0.41 -28.54
CA GLY A 252 24.22 0.96 -29.04
C GLY A 252 24.84 1.26 -30.41
N LYS A 253 24.96 0.25 -31.30
CA LYS A 253 25.47 0.45 -32.68
C LYS A 253 24.70 1.49 -33.47
N SER A 254 23.39 1.30 -33.63
CA SER A 254 22.54 2.21 -34.41
C SER A 254 22.56 3.63 -33.84
N LEU A 255 22.67 3.73 -32.52
CA LEU A 255 22.81 5.02 -31.84
C LEU A 255 24.13 5.71 -32.16
N LEU A 256 25.25 4.99 -32.09
CA LEU A 256 26.55 5.50 -32.54
C LEU A 256 26.50 5.86 -34.04
N GLY A 257 25.83 5.03 -34.85
CA GLY A 257 25.66 5.26 -36.27
C GLY A 257 24.95 6.58 -36.57
N ASN A 258 23.90 6.88 -35.81
CA ASN A 258 23.19 8.15 -35.92
C ASN A 258 24.09 9.34 -35.55
N ARG A 259 24.90 9.21 -34.49
CA ARG A 259 25.86 10.25 -34.11
C ARG A 259 26.91 10.49 -35.20
N ILE A 260 27.44 9.43 -35.81
CA ILE A 260 28.37 9.56 -36.94
C ILE A 260 27.66 10.19 -38.15
N ALA A 261 26.37 9.88 -38.36
CA ALA A 261 25.56 10.50 -39.41
C ALA A 261 25.20 11.98 -39.16
N GLY A 262 25.62 12.57 -38.03
CA GLY A 262 25.39 13.98 -37.69
C GLY A 262 24.09 14.23 -36.91
N ASP A 263 23.50 13.21 -36.28
CA ASP A 263 22.35 13.40 -35.41
C ASP A 263 22.75 14.11 -34.11
N ASN A 264 22.29 15.36 -33.99
CA ASN A 264 22.53 16.23 -32.85
C ASN A 264 21.41 16.24 -31.80
N SER A 265 20.41 15.36 -31.89
CA SER A 265 19.37 15.24 -30.85
C SER A 265 19.94 14.74 -29.52
N ASP A 266 19.34 15.11 -28.40
CA ASP A 266 19.85 14.75 -27.06
C ASP A 266 20.07 13.23 -26.90
N GLU A 267 19.14 12.43 -27.44
CA GLU A 267 19.17 10.98 -27.36
C GLU A 267 19.79 10.29 -28.58
N GLY A 268 20.05 10.98 -29.69
CA GLY A 268 20.60 10.41 -30.93
C GLY A 268 19.62 9.49 -31.69
N LEU A 269 18.32 9.79 -31.63
CA LEU A 269 17.24 8.99 -32.21
C LEU A 269 16.67 9.53 -33.53
N LYS A 270 17.12 10.71 -33.99
CA LYS A 270 16.63 11.37 -35.22
C LYS A 270 17.44 11.01 -36.47
N GLY A 271 18.48 10.21 -36.32
CA GLY A 271 19.31 9.75 -37.43
C GLY A 271 18.67 8.65 -38.29
N PRO A 272 19.39 8.20 -39.33
CA PRO A 272 18.88 7.25 -40.33
C PRO A 272 18.76 5.80 -39.83
N PHE A 273 19.44 5.45 -38.73
CA PHE A 273 19.33 4.14 -38.10
C PHE A 273 18.26 4.19 -37.01
N VAL A 274 17.49 3.10 -36.89
CA VAL A 274 16.39 3.02 -35.93
C VAL A 274 16.88 2.22 -34.72
N PRO A 275 17.31 2.86 -33.63
CA PRO A 275 17.66 2.16 -32.40
C PRO A 275 16.43 1.47 -31.79
N SER A 276 16.68 0.44 -30.99
CA SER A 276 15.66 -0.32 -30.28
C SER A 276 16.23 -0.79 -28.95
N ASP A 277 15.43 -0.65 -27.90
CA ASP A 277 15.73 -1.21 -26.57
C ASP A 277 15.11 -2.60 -26.39
N SER A 278 14.41 -3.12 -27.40
CA SER A 278 13.88 -4.48 -27.39
C SER A 278 15.00 -5.50 -27.49
N VAL A 279 14.84 -6.63 -26.79
CA VAL A 279 15.68 -7.83 -26.92
C VAL A 279 15.64 -8.35 -28.37
N ASP A 280 14.51 -8.14 -29.05
CA ASP A 280 14.38 -8.40 -30.49
C ASP A 280 14.99 -7.23 -31.28
N SER A 281 16.10 -7.50 -31.97
CA SER A 281 16.74 -6.51 -32.83
C SER A 281 15.73 -5.94 -33.84
N LYS A 282 15.60 -4.61 -33.95
CA LYS A 282 14.81 -4.00 -35.05
C LYS A 282 15.61 -3.92 -36.34
N THR A 283 16.94 -3.90 -36.25
CA THR A 283 17.83 -3.95 -37.42
C THR A 283 17.92 -5.40 -37.88
N GLN A 284 17.10 -5.73 -38.87
CA GLN A 284 16.99 -7.07 -39.46
C GLN A 284 17.81 -7.23 -40.75
N GLU A 285 18.17 -6.10 -41.36
CA GLU A 285 18.93 -6.05 -42.60
C GLU A 285 20.09 -5.06 -42.43
N ILE A 286 21.16 -5.27 -43.21
CA ILE A 286 22.29 -4.35 -43.26
C ILE A 286 21.80 -3.02 -43.82
N LYS A 287 21.92 -1.96 -43.01
CA LYS A 287 21.59 -0.59 -43.40
C LYS A 287 22.86 0.17 -43.68
N LYS A 288 22.83 0.96 -44.74
CA LYS A 288 23.97 1.76 -45.19
C LYS A 288 23.54 3.20 -45.36
N VAL A 289 24.40 4.11 -44.92
CA VAL A 289 24.22 5.56 -45.02
C VAL A 289 25.46 6.16 -45.64
N PHE A 290 25.27 7.00 -46.66
CA PHE A 290 26.33 7.81 -47.24
C PHE A 290 26.29 9.22 -46.66
N ILE A 291 27.40 9.64 -46.08
CA ILE A 291 27.60 10.97 -45.49
C ILE A 291 28.54 11.73 -46.43
N PRO A 292 28.04 12.76 -47.14
CA PRO A 292 28.88 13.54 -48.02
C PRO A 292 29.94 14.33 -47.23
N LYS A 293 30.97 14.80 -47.94
CA LYS A 293 31.96 15.71 -47.37
C LYS A 293 31.29 16.97 -46.81
N GLY A 294 31.74 17.43 -45.65
CA GLY A 294 31.17 18.59 -44.96
C GLY A 294 31.25 18.41 -43.45
N LEU A 295 30.54 17.39 -42.93
CA LEU A 295 30.66 16.99 -41.53
C LEU A 295 32.07 16.47 -41.19
N TYR A 296 32.67 15.78 -42.17
CA TYR A 296 34.01 15.20 -42.11
C TYR A 296 34.86 15.65 -43.31
N LYS A 297 36.19 15.49 -43.20
CA LYS A 297 37.17 15.81 -44.25
C LYS A 297 37.01 14.93 -45.49
N TYR A 298 36.53 13.70 -45.30
CA TYR A 298 36.30 12.68 -46.32
C TYR A 298 34.83 12.30 -46.37
N PRO A 299 34.29 11.89 -47.53
CA PRO A 299 32.99 11.22 -47.58
C PRO A 299 33.05 9.89 -46.82
N VAL A 300 31.95 9.51 -46.18
CA VAL A 300 31.86 8.29 -45.34
C VAL A 300 30.69 7.44 -45.80
N SER A 301 30.96 6.15 -46.04
CA SER A 301 29.97 5.10 -46.16
C SER A 301 29.92 4.34 -44.84
N LEU A 302 28.82 4.51 -44.11
CA LEU A 302 28.62 3.94 -42.79
C LEU A 302 27.62 2.79 -42.86
N THR A 303 28.02 1.63 -42.36
CA THR A 303 27.21 0.42 -42.37
C THR A 303 26.83 0.02 -40.95
N ASP A 304 25.53 -0.07 -40.67
CA ASP A 304 24.98 -0.67 -39.47
C ASP A 304 24.42 -2.05 -39.81
N GLN A 305 24.88 -3.07 -39.09
CA GLN A 305 24.48 -4.45 -39.31
C GLN A 305 23.64 -4.96 -38.13
N PRO A 306 22.76 -5.96 -38.34
CA PRO A 306 22.05 -6.62 -37.26
C PRO A 306 23.01 -7.02 -36.11
N GLY A 307 22.56 -6.92 -34.86
CA GLY A 307 23.40 -7.38 -33.76
C GLY A 307 23.53 -8.90 -33.75
N GLU A 308 24.72 -9.40 -33.41
CA GLU A 308 24.90 -10.82 -33.11
C GLU A 308 24.32 -11.17 -31.73
N SER A 309 24.14 -12.47 -31.49
CA SER A 309 23.51 -13.04 -30.30
C SER A 309 22.04 -12.66 -30.18
N ASP A 310 21.30 -12.66 -31.29
CA ASP A 310 19.86 -12.45 -31.26
C ASP A 310 19.13 -13.69 -30.70
N SER A 311 18.01 -13.46 -30.01
CA SER A 311 17.19 -14.51 -29.37
C SER A 311 16.63 -15.53 -30.37
N THR A 312 16.68 -15.23 -31.67
CA THR A 312 16.07 -16.03 -32.73
C THR A 312 17.05 -16.97 -33.42
N GLY A 313 18.33 -16.93 -33.05
CA GLY A 313 19.36 -17.85 -33.56
C GLY A 313 19.77 -17.60 -35.00
N ARG A 314 19.66 -16.35 -35.49
CA ARG A 314 19.97 -15.98 -36.89
C ARG A 314 21.40 -15.49 -37.11
N ASP A 315 22.26 -15.60 -36.11
CA ASP A 315 23.65 -15.14 -36.17
C ASP A 315 24.40 -15.65 -37.40
N ARG A 316 24.22 -16.92 -37.78
CA ARG A 316 24.88 -17.50 -38.97
C ARG A 316 24.42 -16.86 -40.28
N GLU A 317 23.14 -16.50 -40.37
CA GLU A 317 22.58 -15.78 -41.53
C GLU A 317 23.12 -14.34 -41.58
N HIS A 318 23.12 -13.65 -40.44
CA HIS A 318 23.65 -12.29 -40.34
C HIS A 318 25.14 -12.22 -40.68
N ALA A 319 25.93 -13.14 -40.16
CA ALA A 319 27.34 -13.35 -40.49
C ALA A 319 27.56 -13.57 -41.99
N ALA A 320 26.79 -14.48 -42.61
CA ALA A 320 26.88 -14.75 -44.05
C ALA A 320 26.49 -13.52 -44.89
N ASN A 321 25.44 -12.79 -44.49
CA ASN A 321 25.01 -11.56 -45.15
C ASN A 321 26.05 -10.45 -45.03
N LEU A 322 26.74 -10.34 -43.89
CA LEU A 322 27.82 -9.39 -43.71
C LEU A 322 29.00 -9.73 -44.63
N VAL A 323 29.46 -10.98 -44.67
CA VAL A 323 30.55 -11.38 -45.56
C VAL A 323 30.21 -11.12 -47.04
N ALA A 324 28.98 -11.44 -47.44
CA ALA A 324 28.47 -11.15 -48.77
C ALA A 324 28.51 -9.65 -49.10
N TYR A 325 27.99 -8.82 -48.19
CA TYR A 325 28.02 -7.38 -48.33
C TYR A 325 29.46 -6.86 -48.44
N LEU A 326 30.35 -7.31 -47.56
CA LEU A 326 31.76 -6.91 -47.53
C LEU A 326 32.50 -7.27 -48.81
N LYS A 327 32.24 -8.44 -49.38
CA LYS A 327 32.76 -8.84 -50.70
C LYS A 327 32.27 -7.91 -51.81
N GLY A 328 30.98 -7.52 -51.78
CA GLY A 328 30.38 -6.61 -52.76
C GLY A 328 30.93 -5.17 -52.71
N ILE A 329 31.48 -4.75 -51.56
CA ILE A 329 32.11 -3.44 -51.40
C ILE A 329 33.65 -3.49 -51.50
N GLU A 330 34.27 -4.61 -51.85
CA GLU A 330 35.72 -4.79 -52.09
C GLU A 330 36.67 -4.53 -50.92
N TYR A 331 36.49 -3.45 -50.15
CA TYR A 331 37.33 -3.09 -49.02
C TYR A 331 36.58 -2.25 -47.97
N ILE A 332 37.10 -2.27 -46.74
CA ILE A 332 36.71 -1.38 -45.64
C ILE A 332 37.95 -0.67 -45.08
N HIS A 333 37.75 0.43 -44.37
CA HIS A 333 38.85 1.11 -43.66
C HIS A 333 38.88 0.74 -42.18
N ALA A 334 37.69 0.65 -41.56
CA ALA A 334 37.56 0.36 -40.16
C ALA A 334 36.34 -0.51 -39.85
N VAL A 335 36.52 -1.40 -38.87
CA VAL A 335 35.42 -1.99 -38.10
C VAL A 335 35.39 -1.30 -36.75
N VAL A 336 34.25 -0.73 -36.37
CA VAL A 336 34.07 -0.07 -35.08
C VAL A 336 33.31 -1.02 -34.17
N LEU A 337 34.02 -1.57 -33.19
CA LEU A 337 33.48 -2.41 -32.15
C LEU A 337 32.82 -1.54 -31.08
N VAL A 338 31.50 -1.64 -30.97
CA VAL A 338 30.72 -0.85 -30.00
C VAL A 338 30.53 -1.64 -28.72
N LYS A 339 30.84 -1.03 -27.57
CA LYS A 339 30.61 -1.64 -26.24
C LYS A 339 29.95 -0.64 -25.29
N ASN A 340 28.75 -0.97 -24.85
CA ASN A 340 28.05 -0.40 -23.70
C ASN A 340 28.66 -0.95 -22.40
N TYR A 341 28.86 -0.04 -21.44
CA TYR A 341 29.66 -0.28 -20.24
C TYR A 341 28.86 -0.54 -18.97
N GLN A 342 27.53 -0.66 -19.09
CA GLN A 342 26.73 -1.24 -18.02
C GLN A 342 27.17 -2.67 -17.69
N ASP A 343 27.83 -3.37 -18.63
CA ASP A 343 28.49 -4.65 -18.40
C ASP A 343 29.98 -4.59 -18.76
N VAL A 344 30.84 -4.62 -17.73
CA VAL A 344 32.30 -4.63 -17.84
C VAL A 344 32.81 -6.01 -18.27
N ARG A 345 32.03 -7.07 -18.06
CA ARG A 345 32.47 -8.45 -18.35
C ARG A 345 32.34 -8.74 -19.84
N VAL A 346 33.33 -9.46 -20.38
CA VAL A 346 33.26 -10.03 -21.72
C VAL A 346 32.56 -11.39 -21.62
N SER A 347 31.24 -11.39 -21.81
CA SER A 347 30.42 -12.59 -21.76
C SER A 347 30.88 -13.66 -22.76
N ASP A 348 30.50 -14.92 -22.53
CA ASP A 348 30.82 -16.02 -23.45
C ASP A 348 30.20 -15.81 -24.84
N SER A 349 29.03 -15.17 -24.91
CA SER A 349 28.42 -14.75 -26.18
C SER A 349 29.28 -13.72 -26.92
N TYR A 350 29.80 -12.72 -26.21
CA TYR A 350 30.71 -11.72 -26.78
C TYR A 350 32.01 -12.35 -27.25
N GLN A 351 32.58 -13.29 -26.48
CA GLN A 351 33.77 -14.04 -26.88
C GLN A 351 33.53 -14.87 -28.15
N SER A 352 32.35 -15.49 -28.25
CA SER A 352 31.95 -16.27 -29.43
C SER A 352 31.80 -15.36 -30.66
N MET A 353 31.17 -14.19 -30.50
CA MET A 353 31.08 -13.17 -31.55
C MET A 353 32.46 -12.71 -32.04
N LEU A 354 33.43 -12.47 -31.14
CA LEU A 354 34.80 -12.09 -31.52
C LEU A 354 35.50 -13.19 -32.32
N LYS A 355 35.35 -14.45 -31.91
CA LYS A 355 35.91 -15.62 -32.62
C LYS A 355 35.26 -15.81 -33.99
N ASN A 356 33.93 -15.64 -34.06
CA ASN A 356 33.19 -15.69 -35.33
C ASN A 356 33.70 -14.60 -36.28
N LEU A 357 33.87 -13.38 -35.79
CA LEU A 357 34.40 -12.28 -36.59
C LEU A 357 35.80 -12.58 -37.15
N GLU A 358 36.70 -13.13 -36.32
CA GLU A 358 38.02 -13.56 -36.78
C GLU A 358 37.93 -14.69 -37.82
N SER A 359 37.03 -15.65 -37.64
CA SER A 359 36.85 -16.74 -38.61
C SER A 359 36.35 -16.23 -39.96
N MET A 360 35.47 -15.22 -39.96
CA MET A 360 34.89 -14.63 -41.17
C MET A 360 35.87 -13.74 -41.93
N LEU A 361 36.53 -12.83 -41.19
CA LEU A 361 37.34 -11.76 -41.80
C LEU A 361 38.85 -12.06 -41.75
N GLY A 362 39.25 -13.10 -41.03
CA GLY A 362 40.64 -13.46 -40.82
C GLY A 362 41.36 -12.55 -39.82
N ARG A 363 42.51 -13.02 -39.36
CA ARG A 363 43.30 -12.37 -38.29
C ARG A 363 43.77 -10.95 -38.61
N LYS A 364 43.87 -10.58 -39.90
CA LYS A 364 44.32 -9.23 -40.32
C LYS A 364 43.29 -8.13 -40.02
N VAL A 365 42.02 -8.47 -39.83
CA VAL A 365 40.97 -7.47 -39.56
C VAL A 365 41.22 -6.68 -38.28
N TRP A 366 41.90 -7.27 -37.30
CA TRP A 366 42.18 -6.65 -36.01
C TRP A 366 43.06 -5.39 -36.10
N LYS A 367 43.84 -5.24 -37.19
CA LYS A 367 44.57 -4.00 -37.48
C LYS A 367 43.65 -2.85 -37.90
N HIS A 368 42.44 -3.16 -38.34
CA HIS A 368 41.42 -2.20 -38.78
C HIS A 368 40.31 -2.04 -37.74
N MET A 369 40.46 -2.62 -36.55
CA MET A 369 39.45 -2.60 -35.51
C MET A 369 39.65 -1.42 -34.56
N ILE A 370 38.59 -0.65 -34.31
CA ILE A 370 38.55 0.48 -33.39
C ILE A 370 37.50 0.19 -32.31
N ILE A 371 37.80 0.49 -31.05
CA ILE A 371 36.84 0.31 -29.95
C ILE A 371 36.18 1.66 -29.65
N ALA A 372 34.86 1.73 -29.81
CA ALA A 372 34.05 2.89 -29.43
C ALA A 372 33.36 2.60 -28.09
N LYS A 373 33.60 3.47 -27.10
CA LYS A 373 33.21 3.24 -25.70
C LYS A 373 32.75 4.51 -25.00
N LYS A 374 31.87 4.40 -23.99
CA LYS A 374 31.43 5.55 -23.16
C LYS A 374 32.40 6.08 -22.08
N ALA A 375 33.16 5.23 -21.38
CA ALA A 375 33.94 5.63 -20.19
C ALA A 375 35.49 5.47 -20.34
N PRO A 376 36.33 6.36 -19.81
CA PRO A 376 37.80 6.25 -19.97
C PRO A 376 38.43 5.07 -19.22
N GLU A 377 37.97 4.78 -18.00
CA GLU A 377 38.70 3.99 -17.00
C GLU A 377 39.06 2.56 -17.47
N TYR A 378 38.12 1.85 -18.07
CA TYR A 378 38.29 0.43 -18.41
C TYR A 378 38.71 0.14 -19.87
N GLY A 379 38.98 1.17 -20.68
CA GLY A 379 39.21 0.95 -22.13
C GLY A 379 40.36 -0.02 -22.37
N ARG A 380 41.48 0.20 -21.65
CA ARG A 380 42.69 -0.61 -21.76
C ARG A 380 42.49 -2.06 -21.30
N GLU A 381 41.68 -2.28 -20.27
CA GLU A 381 41.38 -3.64 -19.79
C GLU A 381 40.60 -4.42 -20.83
N PHE A 382 39.60 -3.80 -21.46
CA PHE A 382 38.80 -4.45 -22.50
C PHE A 382 39.62 -4.79 -23.76
N SER A 383 40.50 -3.88 -24.22
CA SER A 383 41.38 -4.18 -25.36
C SER A 383 42.39 -5.29 -25.03
N ASN A 384 42.96 -5.28 -23.82
CA ASN A 384 43.83 -6.36 -23.35
C ASN A 384 43.07 -7.70 -23.28
N LYS A 385 41.80 -7.69 -22.86
CA LYS A 385 40.98 -8.90 -22.79
C LYS A 385 40.68 -9.47 -24.16
N ILE A 386 40.36 -8.64 -25.15
CA ILE A 386 40.19 -9.08 -26.56
C ILE A 386 41.47 -9.76 -27.06
N ARG A 387 42.63 -9.15 -26.81
CA ARG A 387 43.93 -9.73 -27.20
C ARG A 387 44.19 -11.06 -26.50
N GLU A 388 43.86 -11.18 -25.22
CA GLU A 388 43.98 -12.43 -24.46
C GLU A 388 43.08 -13.54 -25.06
N ILE A 389 41.79 -13.25 -25.29
CA ILE A 389 40.81 -14.21 -25.81
C ILE A 389 41.24 -14.75 -27.18
N LEU A 390 41.77 -13.88 -28.04
CA LEU A 390 42.14 -14.20 -29.42
C LEU A 390 43.63 -14.52 -29.60
N LYS A 391 44.41 -14.47 -28.51
CA LYS A 391 45.87 -14.68 -28.52
C LYS A 391 46.61 -13.76 -29.50
N LEU A 392 46.23 -12.49 -29.51
CA LEU A 392 46.78 -11.45 -30.38
C LEU A 392 47.84 -10.61 -29.68
N THR A 393 48.83 -10.16 -30.44
CA THR A 393 49.83 -9.17 -30.01
C THR A 393 49.30 -7.73 -30.16
N ASN A 394 50.01 -6.76 -29.59
CA ASN A 394 49.65 -5.34 -29.73
C ASN A 394 49.79 -4.87 -31.20
N GLU A 395 50.73 -5.45 -31.94
CA GLU A 395 51.01 -5.14 -33.34
C GLU A 395 49.95 -5.73 -34.29
N GLU A 396 49.38 -6.88 -33.92
CA GLU A 396 48.28 -7.51 -34.65
C GLU A 396 46.93 -6.84 -34.37
N ALA A 397 46.75 -6.35 -33.15
CA ALA A 397 45.52 -5.72 -32.69
C ALA A 397 45.82 -4.42 -31.90
N PRO A 398 46.16 -3.30 -32.57
CA PRO A 398 46.42 -2.04 -31.90
C PRO A 398 45.20 -1.55 -31.12
N LEU A 399 43.99 -1.81 -31.62
CA LEU A 399 42.70 -1.52 -30.99
C LEU A 399 42.63 -0.10 -30.39
N PRO A 400 42.82 0.96 -31.20
CA PRO A 400 42.64 2.32 -30.72
C PRO A 400 41.26 2.48 -30.10
N ILE A 401 41.21 3.22 -28.99
CA ILE A 401 40.00 3.40 -28.18
C ILE A 401 39.56 4.84 -28.31
N ILE A 402 38.26 5.03 -28.58
CA ILE A 402 37.63 6.33 -28.64
C ILE A 402 36.53 6.40 -27.60
N TYR A 403 36.60 7.46 -26.80
CA TYR A 403 35.65 7.72 -25.73
C TYR A 403 34.54 8.65 -26.23
N LEU A 404 33.31 8.17 -26.17
CA LEU A 404 32.11 8.83 -26.65
C LEU A 404 31.10 8.93 -25.50
N SER A 405 31.00 10.11 -24.89
CA SER A 405 29.91 10.38 -23.96
C SER A 405 28.64 10.70 -24.75
N ASN A 406 27.65 9.81 -24.74
CA ASN A 406 26.38 10.04 -25.45
C ASN A 406 25.51 11.13 -24.81
N PHE A 407 25.86 11.60 -23.61
CA PHE A 407 25.06 12.52 -22.79
C PHE A 407 25.67 13.92 -22.67
N GLU A 408 26.81 14.18 -23.30
CA GLU A 408 27.45 15.49 -23.28
C GLU A 408 27.55 16.05 -24.70
N GLU A 409 27.40 17.37 -24.86
CA GLU A 409 27.53 18.12 -26.13
C GLU A 409 28.89 17.91 -26.84
N LYS A 410 29.82 17.19 -26.21
CA LYS A 410 31.22 17.01 -26.63
C LYS A 410 31.49 15.74 -27.42
N TYR A 411 30.47 15.03 -27.94
CA TYR A 411 30.73 13.82 -28.74
C TYR A 411 31.27 14.11 -30.16
N LEU A 412 31.04 15.31 -30.70
CA LEU A 412 31.41 15.65 -32.07
C LEU A 412 32.93 15.64 -32.30
N GLU A 413 33.71 16.23 -31.39
CA GLU A 413 35.17 16.29 -31.52
C GLU A 413 35.83 14.88 -31.52
N PRO A 414 35.52 13.96 -30.58
CA PRO A 414 35.96 12.57 -30.66
C PRO A 414 35.55 11.85 -31.96
N LEU A 415 34.35 12.10 -32.49
CA LEU A 415 33.91 11.52 -33.77
C LEU A 415 34.66 12.12 -34.95
N GLN A 416 34.92 13.43 -34.95
CA GLN A 416 35.75 14.05 -35.97
C GLN A 416 37.17 13.49 -35.91
N LYS A 417 37.74 13.27 -34.73
CA LYS A 417 39.04 12.61 -34.56
C LYS A 417 39.02 11.16 -35.09
N LEU A 418 37.98 10.39 -34.76
CA LEU A 418 37.77 9.05 -35.30
C LEU A 418 37.84 9.05 -36.83
N VAL A 419 36.97 9.84 -37.45
CA VAL A 419 36.73 9.77 -38.89
C VAL A 419 37.80 10.50 -39.70
N ASN A 420 38.31 11.63 -39.21
CA ASN A 420 39.24 12.47 -39.96
C ASN A 420 40.71 12.08 -39.77
N GLU A 421 41.06 11.43 -38.66
CA GLU A 421 42.46 11.14 -38.30
C GLU A 421 42.72 9.64 -38.18
N ILE A 422 41.92 8.91 -37.40
CA ILE A 422 42.19 7.51 -37.08
C ILE A 422 41.85 6.60 -38.27
N VAL A 423 40.62 6.67 -38.80
CA VAL A 423 40.15 5.78 -39.87
C VAL A 423 41.03 5.87 -41.14
N PRO A 424 41.42 7.06 -41.65
CA PRO A 424 42.30 7.16 -42.81
C PRO A 424 43.68 6.51 -42.60
N TYR A 425 44.20 6.53 -41.36
CA TYR A 425 45.52 5.98 -41.04
C TYR A 425 45.55 4.44 -41.09
N LEU A 426 44.41 3.77 -40.89
CA LEU A 426 44.34 2.30 -40.90
C LEU A 426 44.55 1.70 -42.30
N GLY A 427 44.37 2.48 -43.37
CA GLY A 427 44.46 2.00 -44.75
C GLY A 427 43.27 1.12 -45.14
N LYS A 428 43.39 0.43 -46.29
CA LYS A 428 42.32 -0.40 -46.86
C LYS A 428 42.50 -1.86 -46.47
N PHE A 429 41.45 -2.45 -45.92
CA PHE A 429 41.31 -3.88 -45.70
C PHE A 429 40.50 -4.49 -46.83
N HIS A 430 41.14 -5.26 -47.71
CA HIS A 430 40.49 -5.90 -48.85
C HIS A 430 39.68 -7.14 -48.41
N CYS A 431 38.46 -7.22 -48.91
CA CYS A 431 37.43 -8.19 -48.56
C CYS A 431 37.36 -9.38 -49.54
N ASP A 432 38.35 -9.57 -50.40
CA ASP A 432 38.34 -10.64 -51.41
C ASP A 432 38.52 -12.03 -50.77
N SER A 433 39.21 -12.07 -49.62
CA SER A 433 39.60 -13.31 -48.92
C SER A 433 38.68 -13.68 -47.75
N LEU A 434 37.50 -13.06 -47.64
CA LEU A 434 36.57 -13.34 -46.53
C LEU A 434 35.92 -14.72 -46.71
N HIS A 435 35.75 -15.42 -45.60
CA HIS A 435 35.17 -16.76 -45.56
C HIS A 435 33.76 -16.66 -45.00
N SER A 436 32.76 -17.02 -45.79
CA SER A 436 31.40 -17.12 -45.26
C SER A 436 31.30 -18.39 -44.42
N PRO A 437 30.64 -18.37 -43.25
CA PRO A 437 30.32 -19.60 -42.52
C PRO A 437 29.48 -20.61 -43.34
N LEU A 438 28.93 -20.19 -44.48
CA LEU A 438 28.23 -21.06 -45.43
C LEU A 438 29.14 -21.66 -46.50
N ASP A 439 30.33 -21.10 -46.74
CA ASP A 439 31.28 -21.62 -47.74
C ASP A 439 31.75 -23.04 -47.35
N GLU A 440 31.91 -23.32 -46.04
CA GLU A 440 32.21 -24.65 -45.52
C GLU A 440 31.17 -25.72 -45.91
N LEU A 441 29.93 -25.31 -46.15
CA LEU A 441 28.85 -26.22 -46.56
C LEU A 441 28.84 -26.49 -48.06
N GLN A 442 29.40 -25.59 -48.88
CA GLN A 442 29.39 -25.73 -50.35
C GLN A 442 30.40 -26.76 -50.86
N VAL A 443 31.51 -26.99 -50.14
CA VAL A 443 32.61 -27.89 -50.58
C VAL A 443 32.19 -29.37 -50.63
N GLY A 444 31.06 -29.75 -50.03
CA GLY A 444 30.56 -31.14 -50.04
C GLY A 444 29.49 -31.48 -51.10
N VAL A 445 29.10 -30.53 -51.96
CA VAL A 445 27.77 -30.57 -52.62
C VAL A 445 27.82 -30.57 -54.17
N THR A 446 28.96 -30.33 -54.82
CA THR A 446 28.89 -29.76 -56.18
C THR A 446 28.68 -30.69 -57.39
N PRO A 447 29.04 -31.99 -57.43
CA PRO A 447 28.70 -32.82 -58.62
C PRO A 447 27.38 -33.59 -58.51
N PHE A 448 26.94 -33.97 -57.31
CA PHE A 448 25.79 -34.87 -57.12
C PHE A 448 24.43 -34.14 -57.15
N PHE A 449 24.43 -32.81 -56.98
CA PHE A 449 23.23 -32.04 -56.69
C PHE A 449 22.45 -31.57 -57.92
N PHE A 450 23.12 -31.25 -59.04
CA PHE A 450 22.42 -30.77 -60.24
C PHE A 450 21.50 -31.83 -60.86
N LYS A 451 21.88 -33.12 -60.79
CA LYS A 451 21.05 -34.22 -61.29
C LYS A 451 19.82 -34.47 -60.42
N LYS A 452 19.95 -34.31 -59.09
CA LYS A 452 18.87 -34.56 -58.13
C LYS A 452 17.89 -33.39 -58.01
N ASN A 453 18.32 -32.16 -58.33
CA ASN A 453 17.46 -30.98 -58.27
C ASN A 453 16.35 -31.02 -59.34
N ASN A 454 16.64 -31.50 -60.55
CA ASN A 454 15.63 -31.66 -61.60
C ASN A 454 14.57 -32.72 -61.23
N GLU A 455 14.98 -33.85 -60.63
CA GLU A 455 14.02 -34.85 -60.10
C GLU A 455 13.20 -34.30 -58.93
N LEU A 456 13.77 -33.41 -58.11
CA LEU A 456 13.07 -32.80 -56.99
C LEU A 456 12.04 -31.78 -57.46
N VAL A 457 12.36 -30.96 -58.47
CA VAL A 457 11.43 -29.98 -59.05
C VAL A 457 10.21 -30.67 -59.67
N GLU A 458 10.41 -31.77 -60.40
CA GLU A 458 9.30 -32.57 -60.94
C GLU A 458 8.44 -33.20 -59.83
N LYS A 459 9.05 -33.72 -58.76
CA LYS A 459 8.28 -34.22 -57.60
C LYS A 459 7.53 -33.11 -56.86
N THR A 460 8.08 -31.90 -56.78
CA THR A 460 7.39 -30.77 -56.17
C THR A 460 6.14 -30.41 -56.97
N ARG A 461 6.22 -30.42 -58.31
CA ARG A 461 5.05 -30.23 -59.19
C ARG A 461 3.98 -31.30 -58.98
N GLU A 462 4.38 -32.57 -58.83
CA GLU A 462 3.45 -33.66 -58.52
C GLU A 462 2.75 -33.45 -57.17
N THR A 463 3.49 -33.00 -56.13
CA THR A 463 2.89 -32.71 -54.82
C THR A 463 2.00 -31.47 -54.80
N GLU A 464 2.33 -30.43 -55.57
CA GLU A 464 1.47 -29.24 -55.73
C GLU A 464 0.17 -29.61 -56.47
N ALA A 465 0.26 -30.46 -57.49
CA ALA A 465 -0.91 -31.00 -58.18
C ALA A 465 -1.78 -31.87 -57.26
N ALA A 466 -1.17 -32.68 -56.38
CA ALA A 466 -1.90 -33.46 -55.38
C ALA A 466 -2.58 -32.57 -54.33
N ARG A 467 -1.92 -31.48 -53.92
CA ARG A 467 -2.49 -30.49 -52.98
C ARG A 467 -3.66 -29.74 -53.59
N ALA A 468 -3.58 -29.34 -54.86
CA ALA A 468 -4.69 -28.72 -55.57
C ALA A 468 -5.94 -29.63 -55.61
N LYS A 469 -5.75 -30.95 -55.82
CA LYS A 469 -6.85 -31.92 -55.73
C LYS A 469 -7.42 -32.07 -54.32
N TYR A 470 -6.58 -31.98 -53.28
CA TYR A 470 -7.04 -32.00 -51.89
C TYR A 470 -7.89 -30.77 -51.55
N ASP A 471 -7.48 -29.59 -52.03
CA ASP A 471 -8.20 -28.34 -51.82
C ASP A 471 -9.58 -28.38 -52.53
N GLU A 472 -9.65 -28.98 -53.73
CA GLU A 472 -10.92 -29.23 -54.46
C GLU A 472 -11.88 -30.13 -53.65
N ILE A 473 -11.38 -31.24 -53.11
CA ILE A 473 -12.18 -32.15 -52.26
C ILE A 473 -12.67 -31.44 -50.98
N THR A 474 -11.83 -30.59 -50.40
CA THR A 474 -12.18 -29.82 -49.19
C THR A 474 -13.30 -28.83 -49.49
N GLN A 475 -13.25 -28.17 -50.65
CA GLN A 475 -14.29 -27.25 -51.09
C GLN A 475 -15.64 -27.96 -51.33
N ASP A 476 -15.62 -29.18 -51.87
CA ASP A 476 -16.83 -30.01 -52.03
C ASP A 476 -17.43 -30.44 -50.68
N LEU A 477 -16.57 -30.78 -49.70
CA LEU A 477 -16.98 -31.10 -48.33
C LEU A 477 -17.64 -29.91 -47.63
N ASP A 478 -17.05 -28.71 -47.75
CA ASP A 478 -17.64 -27.48 -47.22
C ASP A 478 -19.01 -27.19 -47.86
N GLY A 479 -19.15 -27.46 -49.17
CA GLY A 479 -20.42 -27.36 -49.89
C GLY A 479 -21.47 -28.38 -49.46
N LEU A 480 -21.07 -29.59 -49.06
CA LEU A 480 -21.96 -30.58 -48.45
C LEU A 480 -22.40 -30.14 -47.04
N TYR A 481 -21.46 -29.66 -46.23
CA TYR A 481 -21.75 -29.18 -44.88
C TYR A 481 -22.75 -28.02 -44.89
N ALA A 482 -22.58 -27.05 -45.79
CA ALA A 482 -23.52 -25.95 -45.96
C ALA A 482 -24.94 -26.41 -46.32
N ARG A 483 -25.08 -27.47 -47.12
CA ARG A 483 -26.39 -28.07 -47.48
C ARG A 483 -27.05 -28.77 -46.29
N ILE A 484 -26.26 -29.45 -45.45
CA ILE A 484 -26.76 -30.06 -44.21
C ILE A 484 -27.30 -28.98 -43.27
N VAL A 485 -26.53 -27.92 -43.01
CA VAL A 485 -26.96 -26.79 -42.16
C VAL A 485 -28.23 -26.13 -42.69
N ALA A 486 -28.33 -25.90 -44.00
CA ALA A 486 -29.54 -25.34 -44.61
C ALA A 486 -30.77 -26.26 -44.44
N THR A 487 -30.56 -27.57 -44.43
CA THR A 487 -31.64 -28.56 -44.24
C THR A 487 -32.10 -28.59 -42.78
N GLU A 488 -31.17 -28.54 -41.82
CA GLU A 488 -31.51 -28.40 -40.40
C GLU A 488 -32.32 -27.14 -40.11
N GLN A 489 -31.94 -26.01 -40.73
CA GLN A 489 -32.69 -24.76 -40.58
C GLN A 489 -34.12 -24.89 -41.11
N ARG A 490 -34.33 -25.56 -42.25
CA ARG A 490 -35.67 -25.83 -42.80
C ARG A 490 -36.50 -26.74 -41.88
N LEU A 491 -35.88 -27.76 -41.29
CA LEU A 491 -36.55 -28.63 -40.33
C LEU A 491 -36.99 -27.86 -39.08
N LYS A 492 -36.14 -26.98 -38.54
CA LYS A 492 -36.51 -26.08 -37.42
C LYS A 492 -37.67 -25.15 -37.76
N SER A 493 -37.70 -24.62 -38.98
CA SER A 493 -38.84 -23.80 -39.46
C SER A 493 -40.14 -24.61 -39.59
N LEU A 494 -40.05 -25.90 -39.94
CA LEU A 494 -41.21 -26.79 -39.98
C LEU A 494 -41.69 -27.15 -38.58
N GLU A 495 -40.79 -27.38 -37.61
CA GLU A 495 -41.14 -27.61 -36.21
C GLU A 495 -41.90 -26.41 -35.63
N THR A 496 -41.38 -25.19 -35.83
CA THR A 496 -42.06 -23.96 -35.39
C THR A 496 -43.43 -23.77 -36.06
N PHE A 497 -43.54 -24.11 -37.35
CA PHE A 497 -44.82 -24.07 -38.06
C PHE A 497 -45.84 -25.10 -37.51
N LEU A 498 -45.38 -26.29 -37.13
CA LEU A 498 -46.25 -27.30 -36.51
C LEU A 498 -46.69 -26.90 -35.10
N ASP A 499 -45.81 -26.28 -34.31
CA ASP A 499 -46.15 -25.71 -33.01
C ASP A 499 -47.23 -24.62 -33.14
N ASP A 500 -47.12 -23.76 -34.16
CA ASP A 500 -48.13 -22.74 -34.46
C ASP A 500 -49.49 -23.34 -34.85
N ILE A 501 -49.51 -24.48 -35.56
CA ILE A 501 -50.76 -25.21 -35.88
C ILE A 501 -51.33 -25.88 -34.64
N CYS A 502 -50.51 -26.44 -33.76
CA CYS A 502 -50.96 -27.08 -32.52
C CYS A 502 -51.49 -26.09 -31.49
N MET A 503 -51.11 -24.81 -31.57
CA MET A 503 -51.68 -23.71 -30.78
C MET A 503 -53.01 -23.17 -31.32
N TYR A 504 -53.46 -23.58 -32.51
CA TYR A 504 -54.80 -23.27 -33.01
C TYR A 504 -55.84 -24.13 -32.30
N ASP A 505 -56.38 -23.56 -31.22
CA ASP A 505 -57.43 -24.12 -30.37
C ASP A 505 -58.69 -24.47 -31.20
N ILE A 506 -59.03 -25.76 -31.23
CA ILE A 506 -60.19 -26.32 -31.95
C ILE A 506 -61.54 -25.86 -31.32
N ASN A 507 -61.52 -25.06 -30.25
CA ASN A 507 -62.74 -24.67 -29.52
C ASN A 507 -63.35 -23.30 -29.87
N SER A 508 -62.80 -22.51 -30.80
CA SER A 508 -63.45 -21.25 -31.20
C SER A 508 -64.29 -21.40 -32.48
N ASN A 509 -65.56 -21.72 -32.31
CA ASN A 509 -66.55 -21.86 -33.38
C ASN A 509 -67.06 -20.48 -33.89
N THR A 510 -66.16 -19.55 -34.22
CA THR A 510 -66.51 -18.25 -34.79
C THR A 510 -65.43 -17.79 -35.77
N PHE A 511 -65.67 -18.09 -37.04
CA PHE A 511 -64.87 -17.66 -38.17
C PHE A 511 -65.29 -16.24 -38.58
N VAL A 512 -64.42 -15.24 -38.38
CA VAL A 512 -64.52 -13.93 -39.05
C VAL A 512 -63.15 -13.59 -39.64
N PRO A 513 -62.96 -13.68 -40.96
CA PRO A 513 -61.71 -13.28 -41.58
C PRO A 513 -61.76 -11.79 -41.90
N THR A 514 -61.06 -10.97 -41.10
CA THR A 514 -60.69 -9.61 -41.52
C THR A 514 -59.29 -9.65 -42.13
N PHE A 515 -59.26 -9.82 -43.45
CA PHE A 515 -58.08 -9.52 -44.27
C PHE A 515 -57.78 -8.01 -44.16
N SER A 516 -56.77 -7.65 -43.37
CA SER A 516 -56.17 -6.30 -43.38
C SER A 516 -54.91 -6.33 -44.24
N LEU A 517 -55.06 -5.93 -45.50
CA LEU A 517 -53.96 -5.53 -46.38
C LEU A 517 -53.29 -4.28 -45.79
N LYS A 518 -52.17 -4.46 -45.08
CA LYS A 518 -51.24 -3.35 -44.79
C LYS A 518 -50.21 -3.25 -45.91
N SER A 519 -50.44 -2.25 -46.76
CA SER A 519 -49.43 -1.65 -47.63
C SER A 519 -48.32 -1.04 -46.78
N GLY A 520 -47.09 -1.53 -46.97
CA GLY A 520 -45.88 -1.07 -46.29
C GLY A 520 -44.86 -0.54 -47.29
N ASN A 521 -45.05 0.71 -47.67
CA ASN A 521 -44.13 1.53 -48.45
C ASN A 521 -42.90 1.91 -47.57
N LYS A 522 -41.66 1.71 -48.05
CA LYS A 522 -40.42 2.40 -47.61
C LYS A 522 -39.27 1.99 -48.54
N GLN A 523 -38.96 2.78 -49.57
CA GLN A 523 -37.97 3.88 -49.60
C GLN A 523 -36.52 3.51 -49.21
N ASN A 524 -35.65 3.68 -50.22
CA ASN A 524 -34.20 3.73 -50.20
C ASN A 524 -33.59 4.56 -49.06
N LYS A 525 -32.48 4.06 -48.50
CA LYS A 525 -31.23 4.78 -48.21
C LYS A 525 -30.22 3.84 -47.51
N PHE A 526 -29.23 3.32 -48.23
CA PHE A 526 -27.82 3.69 -48.14
C PHE A 526 -27.03 2.97 -49.24
#